data_AF-A0A349DUG6-F1
#
_entry.id   AF-A0A349DUG6-F1
#
_cell.length_a   1.000
_cell.length_b   1.000
_cell.length_c   1.000
_cell.angle_alpha   90.00
_cell.angle_beta   90.00
_cell.angle_gamma   90.00
#
_symmetry.space_group_name_H-M   'P 1'
#
loop_
_entity.id
_entity.type
_entity.pdbx_description
1 polymer ?
#
loop_
_entity_poly.entity_id
_entity_poly.type
_entity_poly.pdbx_seq_one_letter_code
_entity_poly.pdbx_strand_id
1 'polypeptide(L)'
;MLNLKKKNNLRKTKYQTDNSTTNTPHIEAGMWVLDRTSPITPMYVSKMLGYGMCEVIYGKRLPFRVYKRRIATLRPLTLPEMQAVKNAMCREIEHLAKSA
;
A
#
# COMPACT_ATOMS: atom_id res chain seq x y z
N MET A 1 4.06 -54.28 -8.38
CA MET A 1 3.65 -52.90 -8.74
C MET A 1 2.47 -52.49 -7.87
N LEU A 2 2.71 -51.70 -6.82
CA LEU A 2 1.65 -51.20 -5.93
C LEU A 2 1.28 -49.76 -6.31
N ASN A 3 0.05 -49.58 -6.79
CA ASN A 3 -0.55 -48.29 -7.12
C ASN A 3 -0.93 -47.53 -5.84
N LEU A 4 -0.05 -46.63 -5.39
CA LEU A 4 -0.36 -45.67 -4.32
C LEU A 4 -1.13 -44.47 -4.88
N LYS A 5 -2.47 -44.53 -4.83
CA LYS A 5 -3.32 -43.35 -5.02
C LYS A 5 -3.02 -42.33 -3.92
N LYS A 6 -2.29 -41.28 -4.27
CA LYS A 6 -2.00 -40.12 -3.41
C LYS A 6 -3.31 -39.38 -3.11
N LYS A 7 -3.99 -39.74 -2.01
CA LYS A 7 -5.14 -38.98 -1.50
C LYS A 7 -4.60 -37.70 -0.85
N ASN A 8 -4.66 -36.59 -1.57
CA ASN A 8 -4.40 -35.26 -1.03
C ASN A 8 -5.50 -34.88 -0.02
N ASN A 9 -5.37 -35.36 1.21
CA ASN A 9 -6.12 -34.86 2.35
C ASN A 9 -5.46 -33.58 2.87
N LEU A 10 -5.50 -32.50 2.06
CA LEU A 10 -5.31 -31.16 2.62
C LEU A 10 -6.53 -30.86 3.48
N ARG A 11 -6.39 -31.12 4.78
CA ARG A 11 -7.31 -30.63 5.80
C ARG A 11 -7.43 -29.11 5.65
N LYS A 12 -8.61 -28.63 5.26
CA LYS A 12 -8.97 -27.21 5.34
C LYS A 12 -8.85 -26.79 6.80
N THR A 13 -7.88 -25.93 7.11
CA THR A 13 -7.78 -25.32 8.43
C THR A 13 -8.98 -24.39 8.61
N LYS A 14 -9.57 -24.39 9.82
CA LYS A 14 -10.73 -23.57 10.23
C LYS A 14 -10.46 -22.04 10.23
N TYR A 15 -9.35 -21.62 9.65
CA TYR A 15 -9.02 -20.23 9.38
C TYR A 15 -8.94 -20.03 7.86
N GLN A 16 -9.94 -20.52 7.13
CA GLN A 16 -10.38 -19.76 5.96
C GLN A 16 -11.01 -18.51 6.55
N THR A 17 -10.19 -17.46 6.68
CA THR A 17 -10.68 -16.10 6.88
C THR A 17 -11.72 -15.91 5.80
N ASP A 18 -12.97 -15.75 6.21
CA ASP A 18 -14.04 -15.33 5.33
C ASP A 18 -13.49 -14.18 4.50
N ASN A 19 -13.72 -14.25 3.18
CA ASN A 19 -13.57 -13.11 2.30
C ASN A 19 -14.56 -12.05 2.76
N SER A 20 -14.27 -11.38 3.88
CA SER A 20 -14.79 -10.05 4.11
C SER A 20 -14.24 -9.27 2.94
N THR A 21 -15.11 -8.96 2.00
CA THR A 21 -15.04 -7.74 1.19
C THR A 21 -15.03 -6.55 2.16
N THR A 22 -14.00 -6.44 2.98
CA THR A 22 -13.53 -5.16 3.47
C THR A 22 -13.27 -4.38 2.20
N ASN A 23 -14.08 -3.37 1.95
CA ASN A 23 -13.83 -2.31 0.96
C ASN A 23 -12.52 -1.60 1.35
N THR A 24 -11.40 -2.32 1.27
CA THR A 24 -10.07 -1.73 1.33
C THR A 24 -9.99 -0.87 0.09
N PRO A 25 -9.81 0.45 0.24
CA PRO A 25 -9.72 1.33 -0.90
C PRO A 25 -8.59 0.83 -1.78
N HIS A 26 -8.90 0.72 -3.06
CA HIS A 26 -7.93 0.33 -4.07
C HIS A 26 -6.80 1.36 -4.06
N ILE A 27 -5.62 0.95 -3.61
CA ILE A 27 -4.41 1.77 -3.53
C ILE A 27 -3.36 1.10 -4.38
N GLU A 28 -2.75 1.87 -5.27
CA GLU A 28 -1.71 1.45 -6.19
C GLU A 28 -0.48 2.34 -6.07
N ALA A 29 0.63 1.90 -6.67
CA ALA A 29 1.79 2.74 -6.87
C ALA A 29 1.42 3.96 -7.72
N GLY A 30 2.00 5.10 -7.38
CA GLY A 30 1.69 6.37 -8.03
C GLY A 30 0.62 7.21 -7.33
N MET A 31 -0.02 6.67 -6.28
CA MET A 31 -1.08 7.38 -5.55
C MET A 31 -0.54 8.17 -4.36
N TRP A 32 -1.17 9.32 -4.10
CA TRP A 32 -1.03 10.01 -2.83
C TRP A 32 -2.03 9.44 -1.82
N VAL A 33 -1.54 9.16 -0.62
CA VAL A 33 -2.32 8.57 0.48
C VAL A 33 -2.09 9.29 1.81
N LEU A 34 -3.04 9.12 2.73
CA LEU A 34 -2.93 9.52 4.13
C LEU A 34 -3.08 8.30 5.02
N ASP A 35 -2.46 8.36 6.20
CA ASP A 35 -2.74 7.40 7.27
C ASP A 35 -4.13 7.66 7.83
N ARG A 36 -4.92 6.59 8.02
CA ARG A 36 -6.28 6.66 8.55
C ARG A 36 -6.31 7.13 10.01
N THR A 37 -5.29 6.78 10.77
CA THR A 37 -5.19 7.06 12.21
C THR A 37 -4.59 8.42 12.49
N SER A 38 -3.72 8.90 11.59
CA SER A 38 -3.07 10.21 11.71
C SER A 38 -2.92 10.86 10.32
N PRO A 39 -3.99 11.51 9.81
CA PRO A 39 -4.04 12.07 8.45
C PRO A 39 -3.30 13.41 8.34
N ILE A 40 -2.11 13.51 8.92
CA ILE A 40 -1.37 14.77 9.01
C ILE A 40 -0.44 14.97 7.81
N THR A 41 0.20 13.90 7.33
CA THR A 41 1.25 13.99 6.30
C THR A 41 0.89 13.16 5.08
N PRO A 42 0.64 13.79 3.91
CA PRO A 42 0.50 13.08 2.65
C PRO A 42 1.76 12.28 2.33
N MET A 43 1.57 11.05 1.86
CA MET A 43 2.65 10.15 1.47
C MET A 43 2.41 9.66 0.05
N TYR A 44 3.47 9.51 -0.73
CA TYR A 44 3.41 9.00 -2.08
C TYR A 44 3.70 7.50 -2.10
N VAL A 45 2.81 6.69 -2.67
CA VAL A 45 3.04 5.25 -2.81
C VAL A 45 4.00 5.03 -3.98
N SER A 46 5.24 4.68 -3.66
CA SER A 46 6.28 4.41 -4.67
C SER A 46 6.18 3.01 -5.25
N LYS A 47 5.88 2.02 -4.40
CA LYS A 47 5.89 0.61 -4.80
C LYS A 47 4.89 -0.22 -4.00
N MET A 48 4.18 -1.10 -4.70
CA MET A 48 3.36 -2.14 -4.06
C MET A 48 4.24 -3.31 -3.64
N LEU A 49 4.04 -3.79 -2.42
CA LEU A 49 4.72 -4.97 -1.88
C LEU A 49 3.71 -6.11 -1.71
N GLY A 50 4.21 -7.33 -1.57
CA GLY A 50 3.37 -8.49 -1.24
C GLY A 50 2.71 -8.36 0.14
N TYR A 51 1.71 -9.22 0.39
CA TYR A 51 1.06 -9.36 1.70
C TYR A 51 0.38 -8.08 2.24
N GLY A 52 -0.16 -7.25 1.34
CA GLY A 52 -0.91 -6.05 1.72
C GLY A 52 -0.05 -4.90 2.23
N MET A 53 1.21 -4.84 1.78
CA MET A 53 2.17 -3.80 2.16
C MET A 53 2.50 -2.90 0.96
N CYS A 54 3.02 -1.70 1.21
CA CYS A 54 3.56 -0.81 0.19
C CYS A 54 4.72 0.02 0.74
N GLU A 55 5.53 0.57 -0.16
CA GLU A 55 6.55 1.58 0.16
C GLU A 55 6.01 2.97 -0.11
N VAL A 56 6.10 3.82 0.90
CA VAL A 56 5.63 5.20 0.84
C VAL A 56 6.79 6.16 1.06
N ILE A 57 6.77 7.28 0.34
CA ILE A 57 7.77 8.33 0.38
C ILE A 57 7.12 9.61 0.92
N TYR A 58 7.78 10.27 1.87
CA TYR A 58 7.37 11.59 2.34
C TYR A 58 8.55 12.36 2.96
N GLY A 59 8.41 13.67 3.06
CA GLY A 59 9.41 14.53 3.70
C GLY A 59 9.23 16.00 3.35
N LYS A 60 9.86 16.87 4.14
CA LYS A 60 9.88 18.33 3.92
C LYS A 60 11.19 18.82 3.28
N ARG A 61 12.20 17.96 3.20
CA ARG A 61 13.53 18.22 2.63
C ARG A 61 14.17 16.92 2.17
N LEU A 62 15.13 17.02 1.26
CA LEU A 62 15.98 15.91 0.86
C LEU A 62 16.98 15.55 1.99
N PRO A 63 17.37 14.26 2.11
CA PRO A 63 16.80 13.12 1.42
C PRO A 63 15.38 12.79 1.95
N PHE A 64 14.49 12.37 1.06
CA PHE A 64 13.16 11.92 1.46
C PHE A 64 13.22 10.59 2.20
N ARG A 65 12.26 10.37 3.08
CA ARG A 65 12.20 9.14 3.87
C ARG A 65 11.29 8.13 3.16
N VAL A 66 11.76 6.89 3.10
CA VAL A 66 11.02 5.76 2.54
C VAL A 66 10.63 4.82 3.69
N TYR A 67 9.36 4.45 3.76
CA TYR A 67 8.85 3.56 4.80
C TYR A 67 7.94 2.48 4.20
N LYS A 68 7.90 1.33 4.87
CA LYS A 68 6.93 0.27 4.57
C LYS A 68 5.66 0.47 5.40
N ARG A 69 4.49 0.43 4.77
CA ARG A 69 3.19 0.60 5.42
C ARG A 69 2.20 -0.49 4.98
N ARG A 70 1.24 -0.79 5.85
CA ARG A 70 0.10 -1.67 5.52
C ARG A 70 -0.91 -0.87 4.74
N ILE A 71 -1.36 -1.38 3.59
CA ILE A 71 -2.38 -0.74 2.75
C ILE A 71 -3.67 -0.48 3.55
N ALA A 72 -4.03 -1.42 4.44
CA ALA A 72 -5.22 -1.30 5.29
C ALA A 72 -5.21 -0.08 6.22
N THR A 73 -4.05 0.48 6.57
CA THR A 73 -3.96 1.68 7.42
C THR A 73 -4.00 2.96 6.61
N LEU A 74 -4.09 2.86 5.28
CA LEU A 74 -4.01 3.99 4.37
C LEU A 74 -5.36 4.24 3.70
N ARG A 75 -5.52 5.47 3.21
CA ARG A 75 -6.59 5.85 2.30
C ARG A 75 -6.05 6.79 1.23
N PRO A 76 -6.60 6.76 0.00
CA PRO A 76 -6.34 7.79 -0.98
C PRO A 76 -6.70 9.17 -0.43
N LEU A 77 -6.00 10.20 -0.92
CA LEU A 77 -6.44 11.57 -0.73
C LEU A 77 -7.81 11.77 -1.39
N THR A 78 -8.66 12.52 -0.73
CA THR A 78 -9.91 13.03 -1.32
C THR A 78 -9.60 14.17 -2.29
N LEU A 79 -10.54 14.48 -3.17
CA LEU A 79 -10.36 15.55 -4.16
C LEU A 79 -9.98 16.92 -3.54
N PRO A 80 -10.58 17.36 -2.40
CA PRO A 80 -10.13 18.58 -1.73
C PRO A 80 -8.70 18.49 -1.18
N GLU A 81 -8.31 17.34 -0.63
CA GLU A 81 -6.98 17.13 -0.05
C GLU A 81 -5.88 17.09 -1.10
N MET A 82 -6.20 16.75 -2.35
CA MET A 82 -5.23 16.74 -3.46
C MET A 82 -4.56 18.10 -3.68
N GLN A 83 -5.15 19.21 -3.21
CA GLN A 83 -4.49 20.52 -3.26
C GLN A 83 -3.22 20.58 -2.38
N ALA A 84 -3.17 19.80 -1.29
CA ALA A 84 -2.02 19.77 -0.37
C ALA A 84 -0.75 19.22 -1.03
N VAL A 85 -0.89 18.42 -2.09
CA VAL A 85 0.23 17.78 -2.81
C VAL A 85 0.61 18.50 -4.10
N LYS A 86 -0.05 19.62 -4.44
CA LYS A 86 0.29 20.44 -5.61
C LYS A 86 1.40 21.46 -5.32
N ASN A 87 2.52 21.00 -4.77
CA ASN A 87 3.68 21.84 -4.46
C ASN A 87 4.98 21.24 -5.04
N ALA A 88 6.04 22.05 -5.10
CA ALA A 88 7.32 21.66 -5.70
C ALA A 88 7.93 20.41 -5.02
N MET A 89 7.87 20.34 -3.69
CA MET A 89 8.41 19.20 -2.93
C MET A 89 7.71 17.88 -3.27
N CYS A 90 6.39 17.90 -3.41
CA CYS A 90 5.63 16.72 -3.79
C CYS A 90 5.95 16.27 -5.22
N ARG A 91 6.18 17.22 -6.14
CA ARG A 91 6.64 16.91 -7.50
C ARG A 91 8.03 16.25 -7.51
N GLU A 92 8.95 16.70 -6.65
CA GLU A 92 10.26 16.05 -6.49
C GLU A 92 10.13 14.62 -5.96
N ILE A 93 9.23 14.39 -4.99
CA ILE A 93 8.93 13.05 -4.48
C ILE A 93 8.43 12.15 -5.63
N GLU A 94 7.48 12.62 -6.43
CA GLU A 94 6.98 11.87 -7.59
C GLU A 94 8.07 11.58 -8.62
N HIS A 95 8.93 12.57 -8.91
CA HIS A 95 10.01 12.40 -9.86
C HIS A 95 11.00 11.32 -9.39
N LEU A 96 11.48 11.42 -8.15
CA LEU A 96 12.40 10.44 -7.58
C LEU A 96 11.79 9.03 -7.51
N ALA A 97 10.51 8.92 -7.17
CA ALA A 97 9.82 7.64 -7.12
C ALA A 97 9.69 6.96 -8.49
N LYS A 98 9.57 7.73 -9.57
CA LYS A 98 9.45 7.23 -10.95
C LYS A 98 10.81 6.94 -11.61
N SER A 99 11.89 7.51 -11.07
CA SER A 99 13.25 7.33 -11.57
C SER A 99 14.03 6.19 -10.91
N ALA A 100 13.46 5.55 -9.88
CA ALA A 100 14.05 4.42 -9.15
C ALA A 100 13.51 3.07 -9.65
#